data_AF-A0A3D3LE91-F1
#
_entry.id   AF-A0A3D3LE91-F1
#
_cell.length_a   1.000
_cell.length_b   1.000
_cell.length_c   1.000
_cell.angle_alpha   90.00
_cell.angle_beta   90.00
_cell.angle_gamma   90.00
#
_symmetry.space_group_name_H-M   'P 1'
#
loop_
_entity.id
_entity.type
_entity.pdbx_description
1 polymer ?
#
loop_
_entity_poly.entity_id
_entity_poly.type
_entity_poly.pdbx_seq_one_letter_code
_entity_poly.pdbx_strand_id
1 'polypeptide(L)'
;MSLFLKPTLNLSVPEELMAVLHYYEDTCVMGCCGVDALNLDVQRAIDGMMEFGVEKAMKALAQLDVIIMSVEAHQGPVFSDQNGFGEHWDRSEEAKAFLENLRASLQAAVDTPQHLWQKH
;
A
#
# COMPACT_ATOMS: atom_id res chain seq x y z
N MET A 1 -5.82 32.71 -17.59
CA MET A 1 -5.85 31.27 -17.27
C MET A 1 -6.07 31.15 -15.79
N SER A 2 -7.27 30.72 -15.37
CA SER A 2 -7.54 30.50 -13.96
C SER A 2 -6.87 29.18 -13.57
N LEU A 3 -5.84 29.25 -12.73
CA LEU A 3 -5.21 28.10 -12.08
C LEU A 3 -6.21 27.54 -11.06
N PHE A 4 -7.22 26.81 -11.52
CA PHE A 4 -8.05 26.02 -10.63
C PHE A 4 -7.19 24.85 -10.16
N LEU A 5 -6.53 25.04 -9.01
CA LEU A 5 -5.91 23.94 -8.26
C LEU A 5 -7.02 22.92 -7.99
N LYS A 6 -6.85 21.70 -8.50
CA LYS A 6 -7.76 20.60 -8.15
C LYS A 6 -7.70 20.38 -6.63
N PRO A 7 -8.84 20.09 -5.99
CA PRO A 7 -8.83 19.75 -4.57
C PRO A 7 -7.96 18.51 -4.36
N THR A 8 -7.23 18.44 -3.24
CA THR A 8 -6.44 17.26 -2.87
C THR A 8 -7.36 16.10 -2.48
N LEU A 9 -7.09 14.90 -2.97
CA LEU A 9 -7.72 13.67 -2.48
C LEU A 9 -7.04 13.26 -1.16
N ASN A 10 -7.82 13.19 -0.09
CA ASN A 10 -7.35 12.61 1.17
C ASN A 10 -7.57 11.10 1.14
N LEU A 11 -6.47 10.36 1.03
CA LEU A 11 -6.45 8.91 0.98
C LEU A 11 -6.34 8.31 2.39
N SER A 12 -7.39 7.62 2.79
CA SER A 12 -7.43 6.85 4.03
C SER A 12 -7.14 5.38 3.77
N VAL A 13 -6.32 4.77 4.62
CA VAL A 13 -5.99 3.34 4.53
C VAL A 13 -6.89 2.56 5.50
N PRO A 14 -7.66 1.56 5.03
CA PRO A 14 -8.44 0.70 5.91
C PRO A 14 -7.56 -0.06 6.92
N GLU A 15 -8.10 -0.33 8.10
CA GLU A 15 -7.37 -1.00 9.19
C GLU A 15 -6.81 -2.36 8.79
N GLU A 16 -7.53 -3.15 8.00
CA GLU A 16 -7.04 -4.47 7.58
C GLU A 16 -5.87 -4.38 6.61
N LEU A 17 -5.87 -3.39 5.71
CA LEU A 17 -4.75 -3.09 4.82
C LEU A 17 -3.56 -2.58 5.64
N MET A 18 -3.80 -1.70 6.61
CA MET A 18 -2.77 -1.19 7.52
C MET A 18 -2.07 -2.34 8.27
N ALA A 19 -2.82 -3.33 8.75
CA ALA A 19 -2.25 -4.50 9.40
C ALA A 19 -1.35 -5.35 8.47
N VAL A 20 -1.56 -5.32 7.16
CA VAL A 20 -0.66 -5.95 6.17
C VAL A 20 0.56 -5.06 5.90
N LEU A 21 0.38 -3.74 5.83
CA LEU A 21 1.47 -2.80 5.61
C LEU A 21 2.54 -2.83 6.71
N HIS A 22 2.16 -3.09 7.97
CA HIS A 22 3.13 -3.23 9.06
C HIS A 22 4.15 -4.36 8.87
N TYR A 23 3.91 -5.32 7.97
CA TYR A 23 4.92 -6.34 7.64
C TYR A 23 5.97 -5.86 6.67
N TYR A 24 5.62 -4.88 5.84
CA TYR A 24 6.54 -4.22 4.93
C TYR A 24 7.43 -3.21 5.66
N GLU A 25 7.09 -2.81 6.89
CA GLU A 25 7.92 -1.97 7.73
C GLU A 25 9.20 -2.71 8.14
N ASP A 26 10.35 -2.06 7.98
CA ASP A 26 11.65 -2.64 8.31
C ASP A 26 12.36 -1.84 9.41
N THR A 27 13.19 -0.86 9.02
CA THR A 27 13.99 -0.06 9.97
C THR A 27 13.20 1.12 10.59
N CYS A 28 12.06 1.48 10.00
CA CYS A 28 11.19 2.58 10.44
C CYS A 28 9.72 2.17 10.34
N VAL A 29 8.82 2.99 10.88
CA VAL A 29 7.36 2.86 10.76
C VAL A 29 6.79 3.96 9.86
N MET A 30 5.70 3.69 9.16
CA MET A 30 5.06 4.63 8.23
C MET A 30 4.65 5.94 8.91
N GLY A 31 4.20 5.89 10.17
CA GLY A 31 3.86 7.09 10.93
C GLY A 31 5.03 8.07 11.12
N CYS A 32 6.28 7.60 10.94
CA CYS A 32 7.49 8.41 11.06
C CYS A 32 8.15 8.70 9.71
N CYS A 33 8.30 7.68 8.86
CA CYS A 33 9.04 7.79 7.59
C CYS A 33 8.15 7.73 6.34
N GLY A 34 6.82 7.74 6.50
CA GLY A 34 5.90 7.61 5.38
C GLY A 34 6.14 6.32 4.58
N VAL A 35 6.05 6.41 3.26
CA VAL A 35 6.27 5.26 2.36
C VAL A 35 7.73 4.78 2.35
N ASP A 36 8.69 5.59 2.78
CA ASP A 36 10.10 5.18 2.88
C ASP A 36 10.33 4.13 3.97
N ALA A 37 9.37 3.95 4.89
CA ALA A 37 9.41 2.85 5.86
C ALA A 37 9.21 1.47 5.22
N LEU A 38 8.63 1.42 4.01
CA LEU A 38 8.14 0.19 3.40
C LEU A 38 9.18 -0.45 2.47
N ASN A 39 9.63 -1.64 2.84
CA ASN A 39 10.43 -2.52 2.00
C ASN A 39 9.51 -3.50 1.26
N LEU A 40 9.12 -3.17 0.02
CA LEU A 40 8.17 -3.94 -0.80
C LEU A 40 8.67 -5.32 -1.29
N ASP A 41 9.64 -5.92 -0.60
CA ASP A 41 10.06 -7.30 -0.84
C ASP A 41 8.89 -8.27 -0.63
N VAL A 42 8.72 -9.19 -1.58
CA VAL A 42 7.69 -10.23 -1.55
C VAL A 42 7.82 -11.09 -0.28
N GLN A 43 9.04 -11.30 0.22
CA GLN A 43 9.26 -12.08 1.43
C GLN A 43 8.58 -11.46 2.66
N ARG A 44 8.54 -10.12 2.77
CA ARG A 44 7.86 -9.43 3.86
C ARG A 44 6.37 -9.72 3.89
N ALA A 45 5.73 -9.74 2.71
CA ALA A 45 4.33 -10.13 2.58
C ALA A 45 4.10 -11.62 2.88
N ILE A 46 5.02 -12.51 2.45
CA ILE A 46 4.94 -13.94 2.78
C ILE A 46 4.97 -14.14 4.30
N ASP A 47 5.87 -13.46 5.01
CA ASP A 47 5.97 -13.56 6.47
C ASP A 47 4.64 -13.16 7.16
N GLY A 48 4.01 -12.06 6.72
CA GLY A 48 2.71 -11.64 7.25
C GLY A 48 1.57 -12.60 6.93
N MET A 49 1.57 -13.22 5.74
CA MET A 49 0.59 -14.26 5.40
C MET A 49 0.81 -15.56 6.17
N MET A 50 2.05 -15.92 6.50
CA MET A 50 2.34 -17.06 7.36
C MET A 50 1.79 -16.86 8.77
N GLU A 51 1.70 -15.62 9.25
CA GLU A 51 1.16 -15.28 10.56
C GLU A 51 -0.38 -15.20 10.57
N PHE A 52 -1.00 -14.55 9.57
CA PHE A 52 -2.44 -14.25 9.59
C PHE A 52 -3.29 -14.99 8.53
N GLY A 53 -2.65 -15.74 7.65
CA GLY A 53 -3.30 -16.48 6.57
C GLY A 53 -3.49 -15.69 5.28
N VAL A 54 -3.54 -16.42 4.16
CA VAL A 54 -3.72 -15.87 2.79
C VAL A 54 -4.97 -15.02 2.65
N GLU A 55 -6.07 -15.38 3.33
CA GLU A 55 -7.34 -14.65 3.22
C GLU A 55 -7.22 -13.17 3.57
N LYS A 56 -6.36 -12.83 4.54
CA LYS A 56 -6.12 -11.44 4.94
C LYS A 56 -5.38 -10.67 3.84
N ALA A 57 -4.39 -11.27 3.20
CA ALA A 57 -3.70 -10.68 2.06
C ALA A 57 -4.63 -10.49 0.86
N MET A 58 -5.51 -11.45 0.57
CA MET A 58 -6.50 -11.31 -0.50
C MET A 58 -7.50 -10.16 -0.24
N LYS A 59 -7.94 -9.99 1.01
CA LYS A 59 -8.78 -8.84 1.41
C LYS A 59 -8.03 -7.52 1.26
N ALA A 60 -6.76 -7.47 1.67
CA ALA A 60 -5.92 -6.30 1.51
C ALA A 60 -5.69 -5.94 0.03
N LEU A 61 -5.52 -6.94 -0.86
CA LEU A 61 -5.46 -6.73 -2.31
C LEU A 61 -6.75 -6.09 -2.85
N ALA A 62 -7.92 -6.58 -2.43
CA ALA A 62 -9.20 -5.99 -2.85
C ALA A 62 -9.36 -4.54 -2.34
N GLN A 63 -8.90 -4.24 -1.12
CA GLN A 63 -8.89 -2.87 -0.59
C GLN A 63 -7.92 -1.96 -1.36
N LEU A 64 -6.74 -2.46 -1.74
CA LEU A 64 -5.79 -1.74 -2.60
C LEU A 64 -6.39 -1.44 -3.97
N ASP A 65 -7.11 -2.39 -4.58
CA ASP A 65 -7.77 -2.18 -5.87
C ASP A 65 -8.77 -1.01 -5.82
N VAL A 66 -9.58 -0.93 -4.76
CA VAL A 66 -10.53 0.18 -4.55
C VAL A 66 -9.80 1.52 -4.39
N ILE A 67 -8.71 1.54 -3.63
CA ILE A 67 -7.88 2.73 -3.43
C ILE A 67 -7.25 3.20 -4.75
N ILE A 68 -6.66 2.28 -5.52
CA ILE A 68 -6.05 2.56 -6.82
C ILE A 68 -7.08 3.16 -7.78
N MET A 69 -8.28 2.57 -7.86
CA MET A 69 -9.37 3.11 -8.68
C MET A 69 -9.76 4.53 -8.27
N SER A 70 -9.80 4.82 -6.96
CA SER A 70 -10.13 6.17 -6.47
C SER A 70 -9.06 7.19 -6.82
N VAL A 71 -7.78 6.82 -6.73
CA VAL A 71 -6.65 7.69 -7.09
C VAL A 71 -6.64 7.94 -8.60
N GLU A 72 -6.84 6.90 -9.41
CA GLU A 72 -6.91 7.00 -10.87
C GLU A 72 -8.02 7.95 -11.35
N ALA A 73 -9.17 7.96 -10.69
CA ALA A 73 -10.29 8.83 -11.03
C ALA A 73 -10.05 10.31 -10.68
N HIS A 74 -9.13 10.62 -9.75
CA HIS A 74 -8.99 11.96 -9.17
C HIS A 74 -8.19 12.95 -10.04
N GLN A 75 -7.11 12.49 -10.69
CA GLN A 75 -6.28 13.29 -11.59
C GLN A 75 -5.75 14.60 -10.96
N GLY A 76 -5.32 14.57 -9.70
CA GLY A 76 -4.89 15.72 -8.89
C GLY A 76 -3.98 15.30 -7.73
N PRO A 77 -3.60 16.22 -6.81
CA PRO A 77 -2.76 15.90 -5.66
C PRO A 77 -3.43 14.89 -4.73
N VAL A 78 -2.63 14.02 -4.11
CA VAL A 78 -3.09 13.00 -3.17
C VAL A 78 -2.32 13.14 -1.87
N PHE A 79 -3.03 13.14 -0.75
CA PHE A 79 -2.46 13.19 0.58
C PHE A 79 -2.91 11.97 1.36
N SER A 80 -1.99 11.29 2.03
CA SER A 80 -2.31 10.26 3.03
C SER A 80 -1.66 10.66 4.36
N ASP A 81 -2.44 10.66 5.43
CA ASP A 81 -1.96 11.07 6.74
C ASP A 81 -1.06 10.00 7.39
N GLN A 82 -0.55 10.29 8.59
CA GLN A 82 0.33 9.38 9.35
C GLN A 82 -0.35 8.09 9.82
N ASN A 83 -1.69 8.02 9.77
CA ASN A 83 -2.45 6.79 10.01
C ASN A 83 -2.70 6.01 8.70
N GLY A 84 -2.20 6.52 7.58
CA GLY A 84 -2.16 5.90 6.27
C GLY A 84 -0.71 5.71 5.81
N PHE A 85 -0.37 6.26 4.66
CA PHE A 85 0.97 6.17 4.07
C PHE A 85 1.92 7.29 4.52
N GLY A 86 1.43 8.31 5.25
CA GLY A 86 2.25 9.43 5.72
C GLY A 86 2.93 10.22 4.60
N GLU A 87 2.29 10.35 3.44
CA GLU A 87 2.90 10.85 2.20
C GLU A 87 2.00 11.83 1.45
N HIS A 88 2.61 12.76 0.74
CA HIS A 88 1.97 13.70 -0.16
C HIS A 88 2.52 13.58 -1.57
N TRP A 89 1.65 13.21 -2.51
CA TRP A 89 1.97 13.18 -3.93
C TRP A 89 1.35 14.38 -4.63
N ASP A 90 2.19 15.16 -5.31
CA ASP A 90 1.73 16.30 -6.12
C ASP A 90 0.88 15.84 -7.31
N ARG A 91 1.02 14.57 -7.71
CA ARG A 91 0.34 13.96 -8.85
C ARG A 91 -0.23 12.58 -8.49
N SER A 92 -1.51 12.36 -8.81
CA SER A 92 -2.19 11.06 -8.64
C SER A 92 -1.46 9.89 -9.30
N GLU A 93 -0.72 10.14 -10.37
CA GLU A 93 0.07 9.14 -11.09
C GLU A 93 1.22 8.59 -10.24
N GLU A 94 1.83 9.41 -9.39
CA GLU A 94 2.89 8.98 -8.48
C GLU A 94 2.31 8.12 -7.35
N ALA A 95 1.21 8.57 -6.75
CA ALA A 95 0.47 7.79 -5.76
C ALA A 95 0.01 6.44 -6.35
N LYS A 96 -0.56 6.47 -7.56
CA LYS A 96 -0.99 5.26 -8.27
C LYS A 96 0.18 4.30 -8.53
N ALA A 97 1.30 4.80 -9.04
CA ALA A 97 2.47 3.96 -9.32
C ALA A 97 3.00 3.28 -8.06
N PHE A 98 3.07 4.00 -6.93
CA PHE A 98 3.42 3.42 -5.64
C PHE A 98 2.42 2.31 -5.22
N LEU A 99 1.11 2.59 -5.29
CA LEU A 99 0.07 1.64 -4.91
C LEU A 99 0.08 0.38 -5.81
N GLU A 100 0.33 0.53 -7.11
CA GLU A 100 0.45 -0.58 -8.05
C GLU A 100 1.68 -1.45 -7.76
N ASN A 101 2.81 -0.85 -7.36
CA ASN A 101 4.00 -1.60 -6.93
C ASN A 101 3.74 -2.41 -5.66
N LEU A 102 3.09 -1.79 -4.66
CA LEU A 102 2.68 -2.46 -3.44
C LEU A 102 1.72 -3.64 -3.75
N ARG A 103 0.71 -3.40 -4.59
CA ARG A 103 -0.23 -4.42 -5.05
C ARG A 103 0.50 -5.57 -5.75
N ALA A 104 1.45 -5.28 -6.63
CA ALA A 104 2.22 -6.29 -7.35
C ALA A 104 3.05 -7.16 -6.39
N SER A 105 3.68 -6.55 -5.39
CA SER A 105 4.41 -7.28 -4.34
C SER A 105 3.49 -8.23 -3.56
N LEU A 106 2.34 -7.73 -3.10
CA LEU A 106 1.38 -8.54 -2.35
C LEU A 106 0.75 -9.65 -3.20
N GLN A 107 0.45 -9.37 -4.47
CA GLN A 107 -0.06 -10.37 -5.41
C GLN A 107 0.97 -11.48 -5.66
N ALA A 108 2.24 -11.12 -5.88
CA ALA A 108 3.31 -12.10 -6.04
C ALA A 108 3.46 -13.01 -4.81
N ALA A 109 3.26 -12.44 -3.62
CA ALA A 109 3.24 -13.22 -2.38
C ALA A 109 2.06 -14.21 -2.38
N VAL A 110 0.83 -13.75 -2.68
CA VAL A 110 -0.37 -14.61 -2.75
C VAL A 110 -0.22 -15.72 -3.79
N ASP A 111 0.41 -15.43 -4.92
CA ASP A 111 0.65 -16.40 -5.99
C ASP A 111 1.78 -17.37 -5.66
N THR A 112 2.59 -17.10 -4.62
CA THR A 112 3.66 -17.99 -4.19
C THR A 112 3.09 -19.25 -3.56
N PRO A 113 3.36 -20.45 -4.10
CA PRO A 113 2.89 -21.70 -3.53
C PRO A 113 3.28 -21.86 -2.05
N GLN A 114 2.33 -22.23 -1.20
CA GLN A 114 2.54 -22.33 0.26
C GLN A 114 3.70 -23.26 0.67
N HIS A 115 3.99 -24.30 -0.12
CA HIS A 115 5.11 -25.21 0.15
C HIS A 115 6.49 -24.58 -0.04
N LEU A 116 6.56 -23.37 -0.62
CA LEU A 116 7.78 -22.58 -0.79
C LEU A 116 7.95 -21.52 0.30
N TRP A 117 6.96 -21.37 1.19
CA TRP A 117 7.06 -20.42 2.30
C TRP A 117 8.05 -20.96 3.33
N GLN A 118 9.24 -20.38 3.36
CA GLN A 118 10.30 -20.74 4.32
C GLN A 118 10.41 -19.63 5.36
N LYS A 119 10.48 -20.00 6.64
CA LYS A 119 10.90 -19.07 7.70
C LYS A 119 12.42 -18.96 7.66
N HIS A 120 12.93 -17.78 7.32
CA HIS A 120 14.35 -17.46 7.42
C HIS A 120 14.71 -17.00 8.83
#